data_AF-A0A971C2K7-F1
#
_entry.id   AF-A0A971C2K7-F1
#
_cell.length_a   1.000
_cell.length_b   1.000
_cell.length_c   1.000
_cell.angle_alpha   90.00
_cell.angle_beta   90.00
_cell.angle_gamma   90.00
#
_symmetry.space_group_name_H-M   'P 1'
#
loop_
_entity.id
_entity.type
_entity.pdbx_description
1 polymer ?
#
loop_
_entity_poly.entity_id
_entity_poly.type
_entity_poly.pdbx_seq_one_letter_code
_entity_poly.pdbx_strand_id
1 'polypeptide(L)'
;MQNKISESTSSIGKRGELVKILKNGNLMAVTDERGVIDCESEKAAGLYLEDTRFISRMILKASIYLKRLHIDFSWDRTEARYLGRSRPEVPHFDILLSETLRVVGNTLYVELMASNYSLEEVQLTFDYEISCAFDDIFTIRGENDAYSGLETSRTVSASSLNSLEYESDYEKDVIENSLPSLSLRLRPGESATASGKLRLSKAVKKEEIFKDMLSERPVGNLQLIGNVNQVGEREIGDLKMLMIPTVYGDFPGAGLPWYATVFGRDSLIFGLQTVDLLPEITRNILRIHSLLQSCEEEIHSEAQPGKIVHETRLNELSLSGRLPFERYYGTIDATLLFIMLSHRYYRQTGDLDFIKSIEKNIMAAAKWIDEYADPDNDGYVEFAPSGGGLVNQGWKDSADSVSFADGRLAEPPLALVEVQGYLYDAFKCLEKLVVLFDKQEMASLYALKAATLKLNFNRDFWLENESYFATALDKNKTPVDSITSNPGHCLMTGIVD
;
A
#
# COMPACT_ATOMS: atom_id res chain seq x y z
N MET A 1 -43.23 10.83 -17.93
CA MET A 1 -42.35 11.16 -16.80
C MET A 1 -41.42 9.98 -16.60
N GLN A 2 -40.22 10.07 -17.20
CA GLN A 2 -39.20 9.03 -17.17
C GLN A 2 -38.38 9.20 -15.89
N ASN A 3 -38.37 8.17 -15.05
CA ASN A 3 -37.48 8.07 -13.89
C ASN A 3 -36.08 7.70 -14.38
N LYS A 4 -35.11 8.57 -14.07
CA LYS A 4 -33.68 8.29 -14.20
C LYS A 4 -33.29 7.23 -13.17
N ILE A 5 -32.94 6.05 -13.67
CA ILE A 5 -32.16 5.05 -12.92
C ILE A 5 -30.74 5.61 -12.87
N SER A 6 -30.25 5.91 -11.66
CA SER A 6 -28.84 6.24 -11.42
C SER A 6 -28.05 4.94 -11.42
N GLU A 7 -27.38 4.64 -12.54
CA GLU A 7 -26.31 3.64 -12.59
C GLU A 7 -25.16 4.12 -11.68
N SER A 8 -25.10 3.59 -10.46
CA SER A 8 -23.89 3.64 -9.63
C SER A 8 -22.95 2.52 -10.08
N THR A 9 -22.38 2.68 -11.27
CA THR A 9 -21.17 1.95 -11.63
C THR A 9 -20.03 2.54 -10.80
N SER A 10 -19.36 1.70 -10.02
CA SER A 10 -18.04 2.00 -9.47
C SER A 10 -17.17 2.57 -10.58
N SER A 11 -16.86 3.86 -10.48
CA SER A 11 -15.99 4.53 -11.43
C SER A 11 -14.56 4.04 -11.18
N ILE A 12 -14.25 2.87 -11.74
CA ILE A 12 -12.94 2.66 -12.34
C ILE A 12 -12.65 3.95 -13.12
N GLY A 13 -11.59 4.65 -12.73
CA GLY A 13 -11.26 5.99 -13.19
C GLY A 13 -11.51 6.15 -14.69
N LYS A 14 -12.02 7.32 -15.07
CA LYS A 14 -12.19 7.73 -16.47
C LYS A 14 -11.02 7.18 -17.31
N ARG A 15 -11.34 6.37 -18.32
CA ARG A 15 -10.36 5.87 -19.30
C ARG A 15 -9.64 7.06 -19.95
N GLY A 16 -8.33 7.18 -19.69
CA GLY A 16 -7.38 8.16 -20.22
C GLY A 16 -7.19 9.30 -19.22
N GLU A 17 -6.21 9.28 -18.31
CA GLU A 17 -4.77 9.12 -18.51
C GLU A 17 -4.18 8.18 -17.43
N LEU A 18 -3.26 7.27 -17.81
CA LEU A 18 -2.66 6.33 -16.84
C LEU A 18 -1.53 7.05 -16.08
N VAL A 19 -1.75 7.35 -14.80
CA VAL A 19 -0.67 7.78 -13.88
C VAL A 19 0.55 6.86 -14.00
N LYS A 20 1.74 7.45 -13.92
CA LYS A 20 3.01 6.72 -13.92
C LYS A 20 3.72 6.93 -12.60
N ILE A 21 4.07 5.84 -11.96
CA ILE A 21 4.62 5.82 -10.62
C ILE A 21 6.03 5.26 -10.69
N LEU A 22 6.95 5.89 -9.97
CA LEU A 22 8.29 5.38 -9.69
C LEU A 22 8.54 5.45 -8.19
N LYS A 23 9.08 4.38 -7.61
CA LYS A 23 9.31 4.27 -6.17
C LYS A 23 10.50 3.36 -5.88
N ASN A 24 11.38 3.83 -5.01
CA ASN A 24 12.52 3.05 -4.53
C ASN A 24 12.91 3.57 -3.14
N GLY A 25 12.55 2.83 -2.10
CA GLY A 25 12.55 3.34 -0.74
C GLY A 25 11.16 3.81 -0.33
N ASN A 26 11.13 4.81 0.54
CA ASN A 26 9.87 5.41 1.04
C ASN A 26 9.45 6.63 0.22
N LEU A 27 10.29 7.08 -0.72
CA LEU A 27 9.98 8.13 -1.68
C LEU A 27 9.30 7.54 -2.91
N MET A 28 8.24 8.20 -3.37
CA MET A 28 7.48 7.86 -4.55
C MET A 28 7.19 9.12 -5.36
N ALA A 29 7.46 9.09 -6.66
CA ALA A 29 7.00 10.12 -7.57
C ALA A 29 5.82 9.59 -8.39
N VAL A 30 4.73 10.33 -8.37
CA VAL A 30 3.55 10.11 -9.21
C VAL A 30 3.53 11.21 -10.27
N THR A 31 3.42 10.79 -11.53
CA THR A 31 3.46 11.67 -12.70
C THR A 31 2.23 11.44 -13.57
N ASP A 32 1.88 12.44 -14.38
CA ASP A 32 0.94 12.29 -15.47
C ASP A 32 1.46 11.30 -16.54
N GLU A 33 0.66 10.98 -17.56
CA GLU A 33 1.09 10.06 -18.65
C GLU A 33 2.32 10.56 -19.43
N ARG A 34 2.63 11.84 -19.25
CA ARG A 34 3.69 12.62 -19.86
C ARG A 34 4.96 12.61 -19.00
N GLY A 35 4.93 12.02 -17.79
CA GLY A 35 6.05 11.93 -16.86
C GLY A 35 6.35 13.23 -16.10
N VAL A 36 5.38 14.13 -16.04
CA VAL A 36 5.49 15.40 -15.31
C VAL A 36 4.80 15.26 -13.96
N ILE A 37 5.44 15.76 -12.90
CA ILE A 37 4.84 15.88 -11.58
C ILE A 37 4.01 17.17 -11.58
N ASP A 38 2.69 17.06 -11.79
CA ASP A 38 1.81 18.23 -11.84
C ASP A 38 0.37 17.89 -11.44
N CYS A 39 0.01 18.26 -10.20
CA CYS A 39 -1.31 18.02 -9.64
C CYS A 39 -2.47 18.72 -10.38
N GLU A 40 -2.18 19.75 -11.18
CA GLU A 40 -3.18 20.42 -12.02
C GLU A 40 -3.59 19.58 -13.22
N SER A 41 -2.64 18.79 -13.76
CA SER A 41 -2.90 17.89 -14.89
C SER A 41 -3.48 16.55 -14.43
N GLU A 42 -2.96 16.01 -13.34
CA GLU A 42 -3.38 14.74 -12.75
C GLU A 42 -3.36 14.91 -11.24
N LYS A 43 -4.53 14.85 -10.61
CA LYS A 43 -4.70 15.19 -9.19
C LYS A 43 -3.78 14.39 -8.26
N ALA A 44 -3.53 13.13 -8.59
CA ALA A 44 -2.66 12.24 -7.83
C ALA A 44 -1.16 12.50 -8.04
N ALA A 45 -0.77 13.33 -9.01
CA ALA A 45 0.63 13.63 -9.26
C ALA A 45 1.25 14.38 -8.06
N GLY A 46 2.51 14.05 -7.79
CA GLY A 46 3.25 14.59 -6.66
C GLY A 46 4.50 13.80 -6.33
N LEU A 47 5.35 14.39 -5.48
CA LEU A 47 6.43 13.70 -4.81
C LEU A 47 6.02 13.42 -3.37
N TYR A 48 5.91 12.13 -3.04
CA TYR A 48 5.41 11.62 -1.77
C TYR A 48 6.54 10.98 -1.00
N LEU A 49 6.71 11.37 0.26
CA LEU A 49 7.49 10.60 1.22
C LEU A 49 6.51 9.99 2.22
N GLU A 50 6.52 8.66 2.31
CA GLU A 50 5.57 7.91 3.12
C GLU A 50 4.13 8.22 2.68
N ASP A 51 3.32 8.86 3.51
CA ASP A 51 1.93 9.19 3.25
C ASP A 51 1.63 10.70 3.24
N THR A 52 2.65 11.52 2.97
CA THR A 52 2.52 12.97 2.74
C THR A 52 3.02 13.35 1.36
N ARG A 53 2.26 14.18 0.62
CA ARG A 53 2.70 14.81 -0.63
C ARG A 53 3.48 16.08 -0.32
N PHE A 54 4.79 16.03 -0.46
CA PHE A 54 5.66 17.19 -0.21
C PHE A 54 5.59 18.20 -1.36
N ILE A 55 5.67 17.70 -2.60
CA ILE A 55 5.67 18.53 -3.81
C ILE A 55 4.47 18.16 -4.65
N SER A 56 3.63 19.13 -4.98
CA SER A 56 2.45 18.95 -5.83
C SER A 56 2.74 19.23 -7.31
N ARG A 57 3.78 20.03 -7.60
CA ARG A 57 4.16 20.40 -8.96
C ARG A 57 5.66 20.62 -9.09
N MET A 58 6.26 20.08 -10.14
CA MET A 58 7.66 20.26 -10.53
C MET A 58 7.75 20.30 -12.07
N ILE A 59 7.95 21.49 -12.63
CA ILE A 59 7.96 21.72 -14.09
C ILE A 59 9.32 22.22 -14.56
N LEU A 60 9.92 21.51 -15.51
CA LEU A 60 11.12 21.97 -16.21
C LEU A 60 10.79 23.20 -17.09
N LYS A 61 11.49 24.31 -16.84
CA LYS A 61 11.52 25.51 -17.66
C LYS A 61 12.83 25.57 -18.43
N ALA A 62 12.75 25.98 -19.69
CA ALA A 62 13.90 26.16 -20.55
C ALA A 62 13.86 27.55 -21.22
N SER A 63 15.03 28.13 -21.44
CA SER A 63 15.23 29.36 -22.22
C SER A 63 14.83 29.23 -23.70
N ILE A 64 14.64 28.00 -24.19
CA ILE A 64 14.22 27.67 -25.54
C ILE A 64 12.91 26.88 -25.53
N TYR A 65 12.20 26.91 -26.65
CA TYR A 65 11.05 26.01 -26.85
C TYR A 65 11.54 24.56 -26.95
N LEU A 66 10.91 23.68 -26.17
CA LEU A 66 11.13 22.25 -26.17
C LEU A 66 9.87 21.52 -26.60
N LYS A 67 10.00 20.59 -27.54
CA LYS A 67 8.96 19.63 -27.92
C LYS A 67 9.36 18.25 -27.43
N ARG A 68 8.53 17.62 -26.60
CA ARG A 68 8.77 16.24 -26.16
C ARG A 68 8.70 15.28 -27.34
N LEU A 69 9.68 14.40 -27.43
CA LEU A 69 9.80 13.36 -28.46
C LEU A 69 9.34 12.01 -27.94
N HIS A 70 9.84 11.60 -26.78
CA HIS A 70 9.64 10.28 -26.21
C HIS A 70 9.80 10.32 -24.69
N ILE A 71 9.22 9.34 -24.00
CA ILE A 71 9.47 9.09 -22.58
C ILE A 71 9.53 7.59 -22.29
N ASP A 72 10.54 7.19 -21.54
CA ASP A 72 10.70 5.84 -21.01
C ASP A 72 10.43 5.81 -19.51
N PHE A 73 9.86 4.71 -19.03
CA PHE A 73 9.56 4.47 -17.61
C PHE A 73 10.18 3.15 -17.14
N SER A 74 10.80 3.18 -15.96
CA SER A 74 11.12 2.00 -15.14
C SER A 74 10.57 2.20 -13.72
N TRP A 75 10.65 1.15 -12.91
CA TRP A 75 10.16 1.16 -11.52
C TRP A 75 10.76 2.27 -10.63
N ASP A 76 11.97 2.76 -10.96
CA ASP A 76 12.71 3.77 -10.20
C ASP A 76 13.08 5.02 -11.00
N ARG A 77 12.80 5.08 -12.31
CA ARG A 77 13.31 6.14 -13.20
C ARG A 77 12.34 6.49 -14.32
N THR A 78 12.34 7.76 -14.72
CA THR A 78 11.83 8.22 -16.01
C THR A 78 12.94 8.85 -16.84
N GLU A 79 12.86 8.72 -18.16
CA GLU A 79 13.76 9.40 -19.09
C GLU A 79 12.95 10.06 -20.21
N ALA A 80 12.79 11.38 -20.14
CA ALA A 80 12.07 12.17 -21.13
C ALA A 80 13.05 12.82 -22.11
N ARG A 81 12.79 12.69 -23.41
CA ARG A 81 13.61 13.29 -24.47
C ARG A 81 12.86 14.41 -25.16
N TYR A 82 13.54 15.52 -25.38
CA TYR A 82 12.99 16.73 -25.98
C TYR A 82 13.85 17.18 -27.16
N LEU A 83 13.18 17.72 -28.17
CA LEU A 83 13.79 18.42 -29.29
C LEU A 83 13.57 19.92 -29.11
N GLY A 84 14.65 20.67 -29.15
CA GLY A 84 14.66 22.12 -29.01
C GLY A 84 15.20 22.82 -30.26
N ARG A 85 14.95 24.11 -30.34
CA ARG A 85 15.53 24.98 -31.36
C ARG A 85 16.51 25.94 -30.69
N SER A 86 17.72 26.05 -31.23
CA SER A 86 18.74 26.99 -30.80
C SER A 86 18.26 28.44 -30.88
N ARG A 87 17.42 28.76 -31.89
CA ARG A 87 16.75 30.05 -32.06
C ARG A 87 15.34 29.88 -32.63
N PRO A 88 14.39 30.79 -32.35
CA PRO A 88 13.02 30.71 -32.85
C PRO A 88 12.90 30.63 -34.38
N GLU A 89 13.82 31.28 -35.10
CA GLU A 89 13.79 31.43 -36.56
C GLU A 89 14.26 30.17 -37.32
N VAL A 90 14.96 29.25 -36.65
CA VAL A 90 15.46 28.03 -37.29
C VAL A 90 14.29 27.08 -37.58
N PRO A 91 14.15 26.56 -38.83
CA PRO A 91 12.98 25.77 -39.20
C PRO A 91 13.00 24.34 -38.62
N HIS A 92 14.17 23.81 -38.27
CA HIS A 92 14.37 22.45 -37.75
C HIS A 92 14.81 22.45 -36.28
N PHE A 93 14.64 21.31 -35.61
CA PHE A 93 15.18 21.08 -34.26
C PHE A 93 16.65 20.71 -34.36
N ASP A 94 17.49 21.38 -33.58
CA ASP A 94 18.95 21.28 -33.58
C ASP A 94 19.52 21.17 -32.16
N ILE A 95 18.65 21.10 -31.14
CA ILE A 95 19.02 20.80 -29.75
C ILE A 95 18.31 19.50 -29.32
N LEU A 96 19.05 18.59 -28.70
CA LEU A 96 18.48 17.41 -28.02
C LEU A 96 18.69 17.57 -26.51
N LEU A 97 17.62 17.39 -25.74
CA LEU A 97 17.67 17.36 -24.27
C LEU A 97 17.13 16.02 -23.77
N SER A 98 17.84 15.39 -22.84
CA SER A 98 17.34 14.27 -22.05
C SER A 98 17.18 14.71 -20.60
N GLU A 99 16.00 14.50 -20.03
CA GLU A 99 15.68 14.69 -18.61
C GLU A 99 15.47 13.33 -17.97
N THR A 100 16.29 13.01 -16.98
CA THR A 100 16.18 11.76 -16.23
C THR A 100 15.79 12.08 -14.79
N LEU A 101 14.65 11.56 -14.34
CA LEU A 101 14.24 11.57 -12.94
C LEU A 101 14.48 10.19 -12.34
N ARG A 102 15.20 10.08 -11.23
CA ARG A 102 15.43 8.79 -10.55
C ARG A 102 15.17 8.88 -9.06
N VAL A 103 14.34 8.00 -8.53
CA VAL A 103 14.07 7.88 -7.10
C VAL A 103 15.02 6.86 -6.49
N VAL A 104 15.71 7.24 -5.40
CA VAL A 104 16.59 6.35 -4.62
C VAL A 104 16.52 6.74 -3.14
N GLY A 105 16.01 5.83 -2.30
CA GLY A 105 15.84 6.09 -0.86
C GLY A 105 14.86 7.25 -0.65
N ASN A 106 15.29 8.29 0.05
CA ASN A 106 14.51 9.51 0.25
C ASN A 106 14.92 10.67 -0.69
N THR A 107 15.52 10.36 -1.84
CA THR A 107 16.04 11.38 -2.76
C THR A 107 15.54 11.17 -4.19
N LEU A 108 15.05 12.25 -4.79
CA LEU A 108 14.80 12.37 -6.23
C LEU A 108 16.04 12.99 -6.89
N TYR A 109 16.74 12.24 -7.72
CA TYR A 109 17.83 12.71 -8.54
C TYR A 109 17.30 13.19 -9.90
N VAL A 110 17.86 14.29 -10.38
CA VAL A 110 17.54 14.88 -11.67
C VAL A 110 18.82 15.03 -12.47
N GLU A 111 18.80 14.57 -13.72
CA GLU A 111 19.91 14.76 -14.66
C GLU A 111 19.37 15.34 -15.98
N LEU A 112 19.96 16.45 -16.42
CA LEU A 112 19.70 17.07 -17.71
C LEU A 112 20.93 16.93 -18.60
N MET A 113 20.80 16.25 -19.72
CA MET A 113 21.85 16.12 -20.73
C MET A 113 21.42 16.84 -22.01
N ALA A 114 22.10 17.94 -22.36
CA ALA A 114 21.82 18.72 -23.55
C ALA A 114 22.93 18.51 -24.60
N SER A 115 22.53 18.38 -25.87
CA SER A 115 23.45 18.26 -27.02
C SER A 115 23.12 19.31 -28.07
N ASN A 116 24.14 20.01 -28.55
CA ASN A 116 24.02 21.05 -29.57
C ASN A 116 24.38 20.49 -30.96
N TYR A 117 23.40 20.34 -31.84
CA TYR A 117 23.58 19.97 -33.24
C TYR A 117 23.47 21.17 -34.20
N SER A 118 23.35 22.39 -33.67
CA SER A 118 23.38 23.61 -34.48
C SER A 118 24.81 23.93 -34.94
N LEU A 119 24.93 24.86 -35.88
CA LEU A 119 26.22 25.32 -36.41
C LEU A 119 26.86 26.43 -35.58
N GLU A 120 26.20 26.89 -34.51
CA GLU A 120 26.66 27.98 -33.67
C GLU A 120 26.75 27.57 -32.20
N GLU A 121 27.49 28.34 -31.40
CA GLU A 121 27.50 28.17 -29.95
C GLU A 121 26.15 28.63 -29.37
N VAL A 122 25.58 27.83 -28.48
CA VAL A 122 24.30 28.12 -27.82
C VAL A 122 24.46 28.24 -26.33
N GLN A 123 23.72 29.16 -25.73
CA GLN A 123 23.57 29.27 -24.29
C GLN A 123 22.17 28.82 -23.89
N LEU A 124 22.08 27.73 -23.15
CA LEU A 124 20.84 27.10 -22.71
C LEU A 124 20.70 27.26 -21.21
N THR A 125 19.64 27.91 -20.76
CA THR A 125 19.26 27.96 -19.34
C THR A 125 18.08 27.03 -19.07
N PHE A 126 18.17 26.24 -18.00
CA PHE A 126 17.12 25.37 -17.49
C PHE A 126 16.85 25.65 -16.01
N ASP A 127 15.60 25.56 -15.59
CA ASP A 127 15.20 25.76 -14.19
C ASP A 127 13.98 24.90 -13.86
N TYR A 128 13.68 24.70 -12.58
CA TYR A 128 12.48 23.98 -12.15
C TYR A 128 11.53 24.90 -11.38
N GLU A 129 10.29 25.00 -11.86
CA GLU A 129 9.19 25.59 -11.09
C GLU A 129 8.65 24.53 -10.12
N ILE A 130 8.82 24.74 -8.82
CA ILE A 130 8.43 23.78 -7.77
C ILE A 130 7.35 24.40 -6.89
N SER A 131 6.25 23.67 -6.69
CA SER A 131 5.20 24.02 -5.71
C SER A 131 5.16 22.97 -4.60
N CYS A 132 5.36 23.40 -3.35
CA CYS A 132 5.29 22.53 -2.18
C CYS A 132 3.89 22.61 -1.54
N ALA A 133 3.38 21.49 -1.04
CA ALA A 133 2.01 21.39 -0.56
C ALA A 133 1.86 20.76 0.83
N PHE A 134 2.65 19.74 1.16
CA PHE A 134 2.53 18.97 2.42
C PHE A 134 1.11 18.41 2.64
N ASP A 135 0.51 17.89 1.57
CA ASP A 135 -0.86 17.38 1.64
C ASP A 135 -0.90 15.98 2.24
N ASP A 136 -1.88 15.75 3.09
CA ASP A 136 -2.20 14.43 3.63
C ASP A 136 -2.77 13.51 2.54
N ILE A 137 -2.35 12.24 2.51
CA ILE A 137 -2.83 11.29 1.48
C ILE A 137 -4.36 11.13 1.48
N PHE A 138 -5.02 11.23 2.63
CA PHE A 138 -6.47 11.07 2.73
C PHE A 138 -7.24 12.27 2.18
N THR A 139 -6.68 13.48 2.17
CA THR A 139 -7.32 14.64 1.54
C THR A 139 -7.22 14.55 0.02
N ILE A 140 -6.12 13.99 -0.51
CA ILE A 140 -5.97 13.74 -1.95
C ILE A 140 -6.95 12.66 -2.41
N ARG A 141 -7.09 11.56 -1.64
CA ARG A 141 -8.06 10.47 -1.88
C ARG A 141 -9.52 10.90 -1.72
N GLY A 142 -9.80 11.77 -0.75
CA GLY A 142 -11.15 12.08 -0.27
C GLY A 142 -12.12 12.70 -1.29
N GLU A 143 -11.68 13.12 -2.47
CA GLU A 143 -12.62 13.48 -3.55
C GLU A 143 -13.30 12.26 -4.21
N ASN A 144 -12.81 11.03 -3.95
CA ASN A 144 -13.35 9.79 -4.51
C ASN A 144 -13.83 8.78 -3.45
N ASP A 145 -13.57 9.00 -2.16
CA ASP A 145 -13.80 8.05 -1.05
C ASP A 145 -14.68 8.67 0.06
N ALA A 146 -14.99 7.91 1.12
CA ALA A 146 -15.75 8.32 2.31
C ALA A 146 -15.09 9.45 3.16
N TYR A 147 -14.00 10.05 2.68
CA TYR A 147 -13.15 11.01 3.37
C TYR A 147 -13.33 12.45 2.87
N SER A 148 -14.46 12.74 2.21
CA SER A 148 -14.78 14.07 1.68
C SER A 148 -14.89 15.13 2.79
N GLY A 149 -14.33 16.32 2.57
CA GLY A 149 -14.40 17.44 3.53
C GLY A 149 -13.28 17.46 4.58
N LEU A 150 -12.29 16.57 4.48
CA LEU A 150 -11.05 16.67 5.24
C LEU A 150 -10.20 17.80 4.63
N GLU A 151 -10.08 18.92 5.33
CA GLU A 151 -9.19 20.02 4.93
C GLU A 151 -7.86 19.97 5.68
N THR A 152 -6.76 19.88 4.92
CA THR A 152 -5.39 20.15 5.39
C THR A 152 -4.59 20.97 4.36
N SER A 153 -5.25 21.75 3.49
CA SER A 153 -4.57 22.55 2.45
C SER A 153 -3.58 23.54 3.07
N ARG A 154 -2.28 23.29 2.89
CA ARG A 154 -1.18 24.12 3.42
C ARG A 154 -0.11 24.37 2.36
N THR A 155 -0.52 24.97 1.23
CA THR A 155 0.42 25.33 0.16
C THR A 155 1.40 26.41 0.61
N VAL A 156 2.68 26.06 0.68
CA VAL A 156 3.78 27.04 0.77
C VAL A 156 4.46 27.10 -0.60
N SER A 157 4.11 28.10 -1.41
CA SER A 157 4.82 28.35 -2.67
C SER A 157 6.17 28.99 -2.39
N ALA A 158 7.28 28.31 -2.69
CA ALA A 158 8.61 28.89 -2.62
C ALA A 158 9.28 28.83 -4.00
N SER A 159 9.59 30.00 -4.56
CA SER A 159 10.20 30.15 -5.88
C SER A 159 11.73 30.01 -5.87
N SER A 160 12.39 29.99 -4.71
CA SER A 160 13.84 29.80 -4.60
C SER A 160 14.29 29.63 -3.14
N LEU A 161 14.48 28.40 -2.65
CA LEU A 161 15.19 28.17 -1.39
C LEU A 161 15.97 26.86 -1.47
N ASN A 162 17.24 26.90 -1.03
CA ASN A 162 18.12 25.73 -0.92
C ASN A 162 17.56 24.65 0.04
N SER A 163 16.65 25.04 0.94
CA SER A 163 15.92 24.15 1.83
C SER A 163 14.57 24.76 2.20
N LEU A 164 13.52 23.94 2.29
CA LEU A 164 12.20 24.32 2.80
C LEU A 164 11.82 23.40 3.96
N GLU A 165 11.31 23.98 5.03
CA GLU A 165 10.87 23.25 6.21
C GLU A 165 9.39 23.53 6.46
N TYR A 166 8.66 22.49 6.84
CA TYR A 166 7.31 22.52 7.35
C TYR A 166 7.28 21.85 8.72
N GLU A 167 6.57 22.43 9.67
CA GLU A 167 6.49 21.90 11.02
C GLU A 167 5.07 22.07 11.56
N SER A 168 4.48 20.98 12.04
CA SER A 168 3.19 20.94 12.72
C SER A 168 3.38 20.51 14.18
N ASP A 169 2.30 20.33 14.94
CA ASP A 169 2.39 19.77 16.30
C ASP A 169 2.83 18.29 16.31
N TYR A 170 2.73 17.60 15.17
CA TYR A 170 2.92 16.15 15.07
C TYR A 170 4.18 15.74 14.29
N GLU A 171 4.59 16.56 13.32
CA GLU A 171 5.71 16.22 12.44
C GLU A 171 6.52 17.44 12.01
N LYS A 172 7.74 17.17 11.54
CA LYS A 172 8.62 18.11 10.88
C LYS A 172 9.10 17.52 9.57
N ASP A 173 8.79 18.21 8.48
CA ASP A 173 9.09 17.83 7.12
C ASP A 173 10.09 18.80 6.50
N VAL A 174 11.09 18.27 5.78
CA VAL A 174 12.16 19.06 5.18
C VAL A 174 12.39 18.63 3.73
N ILE A 175 12.56 19.61 2.85
CA ILE A 175 12.99 19.46 1.46
C ILE A 175 14.33 20.17 1.30
N GLU A 176 15.40 19.41 1.15
CA GLU A 176 16.70 19.94 0.72
C GLU A 176 16.74 19.98 -0.81
N ASN A 177 16.86 21.18 -1.36
CA ASN A 177 16.84 21.41 -2.80
C ASN A 177 18.22 21.81 -3.30
N SER A 178 18.83 20.95 -4.12
CA SER A 178 20.04 21.26 -4.86
C SER A 178 19.81 21.13 -6.38
N LEU A 179 18.57 21.28 -6.84
CA LEU A 179 18.28 21.38 -8.26
C LEU A 179 18.92 22.67 -8.79
N PRO A 180 19.83 22.57 -9.76
CA PRO A 180 20.51 23.73 -10.28
C PRO A 180 19.59 24.54 -11.21
N SER A 181 19.60 25.87 -11.09
CA SER A 181 19.31 26.73 -12.24
C SER A 181 20.52 26.64 -13.17
N LEU A 182 20.38 25.85 -14.23
CA LEU A 182 21.47 25.46 -15.10
C LEU A 182 21.66 26.45 -16.21
N SER A 183 22.90 26.79 -16.52
CA SER A 183 23.26 27.51 -17.74
C SER A 183 24.41 26.78 -18.42
N LEU A 184 24.10 26.11 -19.52
CA LEU A 184 25.06 25.38 -20.35
C LEU A 184 25.44 26.24 -21.56
N ARG A 185 26.74 26.35 -21.84
CA ARG A 185 27.25 26.94 -23.06
C ARG A 185 27.86 25.81 -23.90
N LEU A 186 27.25 25.52 -25.05
CA LEU A 186 27.58 24.36 -25.87
C LEU A 186 28.03 24.79 -27.26
N ARG A 187 29.21 24.36 -27.68
CA ARG A 187 29.69 24.51 -29.06
C ARG A 187 28.98 23.52 -30.00
N PRO A 188 29.05 23.73 -31.32
CA PRO A 188 28.56 22.77 -32.30
C PRO A 188 29.12 21.36 -32.07
N GLY A 189 28.23 20.37 -31.95
CA GLY A 189 28.55 18.97 -31.69
C GLY A 189 28.85 18.63 -30.22
N GLU A 190 28.82 19.61 -29.31
CA GLU A 190 29.09 19.40 -27.89
C GLU A 190 27.84 18.92 -27.14
N SER A 191 28.08 18.08 -26.12
CA SER A 191 27.07 17.68 -25.15
C SER A 191 27.58 17.99 -23.75
N ALA A 192 26.69 18.47 -22.88
CA ALA A 192 26.99 18.61 -21.46
C ALA A 192 25.84 18.08 -20.61
N THR A 193 26.21 17.55 -19.45
CA THR A 193 25.29 17.04 -18.45
C THR A 193 25.35 17.91 -17.22
N ALA A 194 24.21 18.12 -16.59
CA ALA A 194 24.16 18.68 -15.27
C ALA A 194 23.10 17.99 -14.41
N SER A 195 23.41 17.85 -13.13
CA SER A 195 22.63 17.05 -12.20
C SER A 195 22.33 17.80 -10.92
N GLY A 196 21.17 17.52 -10.33
CA GLY A 196 20.74 18.00 -9.03
C GLY A 196 19.93 16.95 -8.29
N LYS A 197 19.44 17.29 -7.11
CA LYS A 197 18.56 16.40 -6.34
C LYS A 197 17.61 17.18 -5.42
N LEU A 198 16.52 16.52 -5.07
CA LEU A 198 15.65 16.87 -3.95
C LEU A 198 15.75 15.75 -2.92
N ARG A 199 16.21 16.07 -1.70
CA ARG A 199 16.19 15.11 -0.58
C ARG A 199 15.08 15.50 0.38
N LEU A 200 14.24 14.54 0.72
CA LEU A 200 13.10 14.73 1.62
C LEU A 200 13.39 14.02 2.94
N SER A 201 12.92 14.59 4.04
CA SER A 201 12.92 13.90 5.32
C SER A 201 11.70 14.29 6.14
N LYS A 202 11.12 13.31 6.83
CA LYS A 202 10.04 13.46 7.81
C LYS A 202 10.53 13.00 9.18
N ALA A 203 10.32 13.81 10.20
CA ALA A 203 10.50 13.45 11.60
C ALA A 203 9.16 13.54 12.33
N VAL A 204 8.73 12.46 12.97
CA VAL A 204 7.54 12.43 13.83
C VAL A 204 7.95 12.89 15.23
N LYS A 205 7.15 13.76 15.86
CA LYS A 205 7.48 14.38 17.15
C LYS A 205 7.20 13.47 18.36
N LYS A 206 6.35 12.47 18.19
CA LYS A 206 6.10 11.41 19.18
C LYS A 206 6.83 10.12 18.81
N GLU A 207 7.05 9.27 19.79
CA GLU A 207 7.50 7.90 19.53
C GLU A 207 6.42 7.18 18.70
N GLU A 208 6.81 6.68 17.54
CA GLU A 208 5.92 5.93 16.66
C GLU A 208 6.71 4.75 16.10
N ILE A 209 6.34 3.55 16.55
CA ILE A 209 7.07 2.33 16.23
C ILE A 209 7.16 2.12 14.73
N PHE A 210 6.11 2.41 13.96
CA PHE A 210 6.15 2.24 12.51
C PHE A 210 7.18 3.16 11.86
N LYS A 211 7.30 4.41 12.33
CA LYS A 211 8.33 5.34 11.86
C LYS A 211 9.73 4.81 12.15
N ASP A 212 9.94 4.29 13.36
CA ASP A 212 11.24 3.74 13.80
C ASP A 212 11.65 2.48 13.01
N MET A 213 10.68 1.76 12.44
CA MET A 213 10.96 0.61 11.57
C MET A 213 11.48 1.03 10.19
N LEU A 214 11.09 2.18 9.66
CA LEU A 214 11.39 2.58 8.28
C LEU A 214 12.90 2.83 8.10
N SER A 215 13.40 2.44 6.92
CA SER A 215 14.79 2.67 6.52
C SER A 215 14.84 3.53 5.27
N GLU A 216 15.72 4.54 5.23
CA GLU A 216 15.93 5.37 4.04
C GLU A 216 16.69 4.66 2.92
N ARG A 217 17.13 3.42 3.13
CA ARG A 217 17.88 2.66 2.12
C ARG A 217 17.01 2.40 0.88
N PRO A 218 17.60 2.29 -0.32
CA PRO A 218 16.87 1.75 -1.46
C PRO A 218 16.44 0.30 -1.21
N VAL A 219 15.43 -0.14 -1.96
CA VAL A 219 14.95 -1.51 -1.95
C VAL A 219 16.08 -2.44 -2.40
N GLY A 220 16.24 -3.56 -1.69
CA GLY A 220 17.28 -4.53 -1.98
C GLY A 220 17.03 -5.33 -3.25
N ASN A 221 17.96 -6.22 -3.58
CA ASN A 221 17.66 -7.26 -4.55
C ASN A 221 16.78 -8.32 -3.90
N LEU A 222 15.62 -8.59 -4.49
CA LEU A 222 14.73 -9.65 -4.06
C LEU A 222 15.39 -11.01 -4.32
N GLN A 223 15.62 -11.79 -3.26
CA GLN A 223 16.19 -13.12 -3.34
C GLN A 223 15.08 -14.13 -3.62
N LEU A 224 14.90 -14.46 -4.89
CA LEU A 224 13.93 -15.45 -5.35
C LEU A 224 14.52 -16.86 -5.28
N ILE A 225 13.80 -17.81 -4.70
CA ILE A 225 14.14 -19.24 -4.71
C ILE A 225 13.47 -19.92 -5.89
N GLY A 226 14.21 -20.79 -6.58
CA GLY A 226 13.71 -21.57 -7.70
C GLY A 226 14.03 -20.98 -9.07
N ASN A 227 13.64 -21.69 -10.13
CA ASN A 227 13.89 -21.26 -11.50
C ASN A 227 12.81 -20.27 -11.94
N VAL A 228 13.13 -18.98 -11.84
CA VAL A 228 12.22 -17.87 -12.15
C VAL A 228 12.17 -17.52 -13.63
N ASN A 229 12.51 -18.44 -14.54
CA ASN A 229 12.44 -18.25 -16.00
C ASN A 229 11.07 -17.71 -16.51
N GLN A 230 10.01 -17.77 -15.69
CA GLN A 230 8.68 -17.22 -15.99
C GLN A 230 8.47 -15.77 -15.52
N VAL A 231 9.29 -15.23 -14.62
CA VAL A 231 9.14 -13.87 -14.08
C VAL A 231 10.04 -12.92 -14.86
N GLY A 232 9.44 -11.99 -15.60
CA GLY A 232 10.18 -11.00 -16.39
C GLY A 232 10.87 -9.94 -15.52
N GLU A 233 11.91 -9.28 -16.05
CA GLU A 233 12.58 -8.15 -15.37
C GLU A 233 11.61 -7.05 -14.94
N ARG A 234 10.54 -6.86 -15.71
CA ARG A 234 9.44 -5.94 -15.40
C ARG A 234 8.71 -6.31 -14.12
N GLU A 235 8.39 -7.58 -13.91
CA GLU A 235 7.66 -8.06 -12.74
C GLU A 235 8.50 -7.93 -11.46
N ILE A 236 9.82 -8.18 -11.56
CA ILE A 236 10.75 -7.91 -10.46
C ILE A 236 10.80 -6.41 -10.16
N GLY A 237 10.81 -5.56 -11.19
CA GLY A 237 10.72 -4.11 -11.05
C GLY A 237 9.43 -3.68 -10.33
N ASP A 238 8.29 -4.24 -10.74
CA ASP A 238 6.99 -3.94 -10.14
C ASP A 238 6.94 -4.39 -8.67
N LEU A 239 7.46 -5.58 -8.34
CA LEU A 239 7.59 -6.03 -6.96
C LEU A 239 8.50 -5.11 -6.14
N LYS A 240 9.66 -4.73 -6.67
CA LYS A 240 10.57 -3.79 -6.01
C LYS A 240 9.91 -2.45 -5.72
N MET A 241 9.09 -1.96 -6.65
CA MET A 241 8.34 -0.71 -6.49
C MET A 241 7.38 -0.76 -5.29
N LEU A 242 6.75 -1.91 -5.04
CA LEU A 242 5.86 -2.13 -3.90
C LEU A 242 6.57 -2.23 -2.55
N MET A 243 7.87 -2.52 -2.53
CA MET A 243 8.58 -2.78 -1.27
C MET A 243 8.82 -1.50 -0.45
N ILE A 244 8.67 -1.62 0.85
CA ILE A 244 8.93 -0.64 1.89
C ILE A 244 10.15 -1.12 2.66
N PRO A 245 11.30 -0.44 2.55
CA PRO A 245 12.48 -0.82 3.31
C PRO A 245 12.33 -0.55 4.80
N THR A 246 12.54 -1.58 5.61
CA THR A 246 12.62 -1.47 7.07
C THR A 246 14.00 -1.88 7.58
N VAL A 247 14.27 -1.59 8.85
CA VAL A 247 15.43 -2.09 9.60
C VAL A 247 15.41 -3.61 9.78
N TYR A 248 14.26 -4.25 9.53
CA TYR A 248 14.07 -5.70 9.62
C TYR A 248 14.09 -6.40 8.26
N GLY A 249 14.18 -5.66 7.16
CA GLY A 249 14.12 -6.17 5.79
C GLY A 249 13.07 -5.45 4.94
N ASP A 250 12.90 -5.85 3.69
CA ASP A 250 11.88 -5.28 2.81
C ASP A 250 10.49 -5.88 3.14
N PHE A 251 9.47 -5.03 3.15
CA PHE A 251 8.08 -5.38 3.40
C PHE A 251 7.21 -4.99 2.19
N PRO A 252 6.27 -5.84 1.72
CA PRO A 252 5.42 -5.50 0.57
C PRO A 252 4.28 -4.57 0.98
N GLY A 253 4.21 -3.38 0.39
CA GLY A 253 3.02 -2.52 0.47
C GLY A 253 1.85 -3.10 -0.35
N ALA A 254 0.62 -2.71 -0.01
CA ALA A 254 -0.59 -3.24 -0.66
C ALA A 254 -0.82 -2.69 -2.07
N GLY A 255 -0.35 -1.47 -2.36
CA GLY A 255 -0.53 -0.87 -3.68
C GLY A 255 -0.14 0.60 -3.74
N LEU A 256 0.15 1.11 -4.94
CA LEU A 256 0.55 2.49 -5.13
C LEU A 256 -0.55 3.31 -5.83
N PRO A 257 -0.66 4.62 -5.55
CA PRO A 257 0.11 5.35 -4.55
C PRO A 257 -0.49 5.28 -3.13
N TRP A 258 -1.76 4.91 -3.00
CA TRP A 258 -2.55 5.12 -1.77
C TRP A 258 -2.26 4.15 -0.62
N TYR A 259 -1.75 2.97 -0.95
CA TYR A 259 -1.60 1.85 -0.02
C TYR A 259 -0.12 1.46 0.16
N ALA A 260 0.78 2.46 -0.03
CA ALA A 260 2.23 2.33 0.09
C ALA A 260 2.71 2.30 1.56
N THR A 261 2.03 1.52 2.40
CA THR A 261 2.32 1.36 3.83
C THR A 261 2.12 -0.11 4.24
N VAL A 262 2.32 -0.42 5.52
CA VAL A 262 1.98 -1.74 6.07
C VAL A 262 0.47 -1.94 6.03
N PHE A 263 0.06 -3.02 5.36
CA PHE A 263 -1.31 -3.53 5.34
C PHE A 263 -1.31 -5.00 5.78
N GLY A 264 -2.12 -5.33 6.79
CA GLY A 264 -2.23 -6.66 7.40
C GLY A 264 -2.57 -7.75 6.40
N ARG A 265 -3.85 -7.81 6.04
CA ARG A 265 -4.43 -8.80 5.14
C ARG A 265 -3.62 -8.96 3.85
N ASP A 266 -3.32 -7.85 3.17
CA ASP A 266 -2.64 -7.84 1.87
C ASP A 266 -1.24 -8.47 1.94
N SER A 267 -0.43 -8.06 2.92
CA SER A 267 0.92 -8.61 3.08
C SER A 267 0.90 -10.07 3.55
N LEU A 268 -0.08 -10.46 4.36
CA LEU A 268 -0.23 -11.84 4.82
C LEU A 268 -0.64 -12.77 3.68
N ILE A 269 -1.58 -12.35 2.83
CA ILE A 269 -1.98 -13.10 1.62
C ILE A 269 -0.82 -13.13 0.62
N PHE A 270 -0.10 -12.02 0.42
CA PHE A 270 1.12 -12.00 -0.38
C PHE A 270 2.12 -13.05 0.12
N GLY A 271 2.35 -13.11 1.44
CA GLY A 271 3.20 -14.14 2.05
C GLY A 271 2.70 -15.55 1.75
N LEU A 272 1.39 -15.83 1.95
CA LEU A 272 0.81 -17.15 1.68
C LEU A 272 0.98 -17.59 0.22
N GLN A 273 0.88 -16.65 -0.73
CA GLN A 273 1.01 -16.91 -2.15
C GLN A 273 2.47 -17.05 -2.62
N THR A 274 3.41 -16.41 -1.91
CA THR A 274 4.79 -16.26 -2.39
C THR A 274 5.84 -16.93 -1.52
N VAL A 275 5.48 -17.53 -0.37
CA VAL A 275 6.45 -18.10 0.59
C VAL A 275 7.41 -19.11 -0.04
N ASP A 276 6.99 -19.83 -1.08
CA ASP A 276 7.83 -20.80 -1.80
C ASP A 276 8.93 -20.12 -2.63
N LEU A 277 8.72 -18.87 -3.05
CA LEU A 277 9.63 -18.06 -3.88
C LEU A 277 10.37 -17.00 -3.06
N LEU A 278 9.72 -16.40 -2.06
CA LEU A 278 10.18 -15.26 -1.27
C LEU A 278 10.05 -15.50 0.24
N PRO A 279 10.69 -16.56 0.80
CA PRO A 279 10.57 -16.87 2.23
C PRO A 279 11.14 -15.77 3.11
N GLU A 280 12.21 -15.08 2.70
CA GLU A 280 12.77 -13.95 3.46
C GLU A 280 11.78 -12.79 3.58
N ILE A 281 11.01 -12.49 2.53
CA ILE A 281 9.96 -11.45 2.59
C ILE A 281 8.84 -11.91 3.53
N THR A 282 8.46 -13.18 3.46
CA THR A 282 7.46 -13.78 4.39
C THR A 282 7.91 -13.68 5.85
N ARG A 283 9.20 -13.96 6.12
CA ARG A 283 9.79 -13.80 7.45
C ARG A 283 9.70 -12.36 7.95
N ASN A 284 9.96 -11.39 7.07
CA ASN A 284 9.86 -9.97 7.41
C ASN A 284 8.40 -9.56 7.70
N ILE A 285 7.44 -10.04 6.90
CA ILE A 285 6.00 -9.83 7.13
C ILE A 285 5.60 -10.30 8.52
N LEU A 286 5.93 -11.56 8.87
CA LEU A 286 5.61 -12.13 10.18
C LEU A 286 6.28 -11.35 11.32
N ARG A 287 7.54 -10.93 11.15
CA ARG A 287 8.27 -10.16 12.15
C ARG A 287 7.66 -8.78 12.38
N ILE A 288 7.35 -8.04 11.32
CA ILE A 288 6.78 -6.69 11.41
C ILE A 288 5.39 -6.75 12.04
N HIS A 289 4.54 -7.70 11.64
CA HIS A 289 3.23 -7.89 12.27
C HIS A 289 3.32 -8.33 13.73
N SER A 290 4.34 -9.10 14.11
CA SER A 290 4.58 -9.44 15.53
C SER A 290 4.94 -8.20 16.36
N LEU A 291 5.64 -7.23 15.78
CA LEU A 291 6.00 -5.98 16.47
C LEU A 291 4.84 -4.98 16.52
N LEU A 292 3.94 -5.02 15.54
CA LEU A 292 2.74 -4.18 15.45
C LEU A 292 1.49 -4.84 16.05
N GLN A 293 1.60 -6.05 16.61
CA GLN A 293 0.45 -6.73 17.20
C GLN A 293 -0.06 -5.96 18.43
N SER A 294 -1.37 -5.79 18.53
CA SER A 294 -1.95 -5.06 19.66
C SER A 294 -1.77 -5.82 20.97
N CYS A 295 -1.44 -5.08 22.03
CA CYS A 295 -1.49 -5.52 23.42
C CYS A 295 -2.53 -4.75 24.25
N GLU A 296 -3.32 -3.88 23.61
CA GLU A 296 -4.26 -2.96 24.22
C GLU A 296 -5.66 -3.16 23.67
N GLU A 297 -6.64 -2.67 24.42
CA GLU A 297 -8.04 -2.56 23.99
C GLU A 297 -8.38 -1.08 23.80
N GLU A 298 -8.66 -0.68 22.55
CA GLU A 298 -8.98 0.70 22.18
C GLU A 298 -10.04 0.70 21.08
N ILE A 299 -11.14 1.42 21.34
CA ILE A 299 -12.33 1.42 20.48
C ILE A 299 -12.07 2.20 19.19
N HIS A 300 -11.34 3.33 19.27
CA HIS A 300 -11.14 4.19 18.12
C HIS A 300 -10.31 3.51 17.03
N SER A 301 -9.20 2.87 17.42
CA SER A 301 -8.35 2.08 16.52
C SER A 301 -8.83 0.65 16.30
N GLU A 302 -9.90 0.23 17.00
CA GLU A 302 -10.43 -1.13 17.01
C GLU A 302 -9.42 -2.20 17.43
N ALA A 303 -8.47 -1.79 18.28
CA ALA A 303 -7.43 -2.62 18.84
C ALA A 303 -8.03 -3.52 19.91
N GLN A 304 -7.65 -4.80 19.86
CA GLN A 304 -7.88 -5.77 20.94
C GLN A 304 -6.60 -6.58 21.12
N PRO A 305 -6.27 -7.03 22.35
CA PRO A 305 -5.07 -7.81 22.59
C PRO A 305 -4.99 -9.04 21.68
N GLY A 306 -3.89 -9.16 20.92
CA GLY A 306 -3.66 -10.25 19.98
C GLY A 306 -4.02 -9.95 18.52
N LYS A 307 -4.75 -8.85 18.23
CA LYS A 307 -5.06 -8.47 16.84
C LYS A 307 -3.82 -8.05 16.06
N ILE A 308 -3.80 -8.43 14.79
CA ILE A 308 -2.84 -7.96 13.80
C ILE A 308 -3.39 -6.70 13.12
N VAL A 309 -2.51 -5.74 12.85
CA VAL A 309 -2.85 -4.43 12.30
C VAL A 309 -3.52 -4.56 10.92
N HIS A 310 -4.55 -3.77 10.65
CA HIS A 310 -5.11 -3.57 9.31
C HIS A 310 -4.17 -2.67 8.50
N GLU A 311 -3.90 -1.46 9.00
CA GLU A 311 -2.93 -0.54 8.39
C GLU A 311 -2.32 0.41 9.44
N THR A 312 -1.15 0.98 9.12
CA THR A 312 -0.50 2.03 9.92
C THR A 312 -0.09 3.21 9.04
N ARG A 313 -0.23 4.42 9.58
CA ARG A 313 -0.09 5.68 8.86
C ARG A 313 0.67 6.71 9.69
N LEU A 314 1.42 7.56 9.00
CA LEU A 314 2.29 8.59 9.54
C LEU A 314 1.87 10.01 9.12
N ASN A 315 0.70 10.16 8.50
CA ASN A 315 0.16 11.46 8.11
C ASN A 315 -0.46 12.19 9.32
N GLU A 316 -0.53 13.51 9.23
CA GLU A 316 -1.01 14.38 10.30
C GLU A 316 -2.43 14.02 10.77
N LEU A 317 -3.34 13.64 9.87
CA LEU A 317 -4.71 13.26 10.26
C LEU A 317 -4.76 11.99 11.12
N SER A 318 -3.85 11.06 10.87
CA SER A 318 -3.70 9.83 11.65
C SER A 318 -2.97 10.10 12.97
N LEU A 319 -1.83 10.80 12.92
CA LEU A 319 -1.02 11.13 14.11
C LEU A 319 -1.77 12.01 15.13
N SER A 320 -2.72 12.83 14.66
CA SER A 320 -3.59 13.66 15.50
C SER A 320 -4.77 12.92 16.12
N GLY A 321 -5.02 11.66 15.72
CA GLY A 321 -6.19 10.89 16.14
C GLY A 321 -7.52 11.36 15.53
N ARG A 322 -7.48 12.19 14.47
CA ARG A 322 -8.68 12.54 13.70
C ARG A 322 -9.17 11.37 12.84
N LEU A 323 -8.21 10.55 12.39
CA LEU A 323 -8.44 9.26 11.76
C LEU A 323 -7.80 8.17 12.61
N PRO A 324 -8.37 6.95 12.64
CA PRO A 324 -7.87 5.87 13.49
C PRO A 324 -6.61 5.19 12.95
N PHE A 325 -6.08 5.65 11.81
CA PHE A 325 -5.10 4.94 10.98
C PHE A 325 -3.66 5.01 11.45
N GLU A 326 -3.34 5.65 12.58
CA GLU A 326 -2.00 5.60 13.16
C GLU A 326 -1.56 4.13 13.31
N ARG A 327 -2.39 3.34 13.99
CA ARG A 327 -2.31 1.87 14.06
C ARG A 327 -3.74 1.33 14.13
N TYR A 328 -4.36 1.11 12.98
CA TYR A 328 -5.75 0.67 12.88
C TYR A 328 -5.86 -0.84 12.79
N TYR A 329 -6.80 -1.45 13.52
CA TYR A 329 -6.98 -2.89 13.63
C TYR A 329 -8.37 -3.36 13.16
N GLY A 330 -9.12 -2.55 12.42
CA GLY A 330 -10.42 -2.94 11.82
C GLY A 330 -10.28 -3.92 10.65
N THR A 331 -9.69 -5.07 10.93
CA THR A 331 -9.55 -6.24 10.07
C THR A 331 -9.96 -7.45 10.88
N ILE A 332 -10.91 -8.24 10.37
CA ILE A 332 -11.38 -9.45 11.05
C ILE A 332 -10.57 -10.68 10.63
N ASP A 333 -9.87 -10.61 9.49
CA ASP A 333 -9.15 -11.73 8.88
C ASP A 333 -7.64 -11.76 9.14
N ALA A 334 -6.97 -10.61 9.32
CA ALA A 334 -5.51 -10.55 9.42
C ALA A 334 -4.94 -11.42 10.56
N THR A 335 -5.60 -11.46 11.72
CA THR A 335 -5.14 -12.27 12.86
C THR A 335 -5.15 -13.78 12.53
N LEU A 336 -6.17 -14.24 11.79
CA LEU A 336 -6.29 -15.63 11.34
C LEU A 336 -5.22 -15.94 10.27
N LEU A 337 -5.06 -15.04 9.31
CA LEU A 337 -4.07 -15.14 8.23
C LEU A 337 -2.63 -15.15 8.77
N PHE A 338 -2.35 -14.44 9.86
CA PHE A 338 -1.04 -14.45 10.53
C PHE A 338 -0.68 -15.82 11.11
N ILE A 339 -1.66 -16.49 11.73
CA ILE A 339 -1.50 -17.87 12.23
C ILE A 339 -1.24 -18.83 11.06
N MET A 340 -2.05 -18.73 10.00
CA MET A 340 -1.90 -19.55 8.80
C MET A 340 -0.52 -19.37 8.17
N LEU A 341 -0.08 -18.12 7.97
CA LEU A 341 1.21 -17.79 7.38
C LEU A 341 2.38 -18.26 8.25
N SER A 342 2.26 -18.17 9.57
CA SER A 342 3.29 -18.67 10.50
C SER A 342 3.54 -20.17 10.31
N HIS A 343 2.48 -20.97 10.25
CA HIS A 343 2.61 -22.40 9.97
C HIS A 343 3.11 -22.67 8.55
N ARG A 344 2.64 -21.92 7.54
CA ARG A 344 3.06 -22.12 6.15
C ARG A 344 4.52 -21.78 5.92
N TYR A 345 5.02 -20.71 6.54
CA TYR A 345 6.44 -20.36 6.59
C TYR A 345 7.25 -21.48 7.22
N TYR A 346 6.89 -21.95 8.42
CA TYR A 346 7.58 -23.05 9.08
C TYR A 346 7.68 -24.30 8.19
N ARG A 347 6.54 -24.70 7.60
CA ARG A 347 6.47 -25.87 6.74
C ARG A 347 7.38 -25.75 5.52
N GLN A 348 7.55 -24.53 4.99
CA GLN A 348 8.37 -24.28 3.80
C GLN A 348 9.86 -24.17 4.12
N THR A 349 10.23 -23.53 5.23
CA THR A 349 11.64 -23.19 5.53
C THR A 349 12.28 -24.09 6.58
N GLY A 350 11.49 -24.71 7.46
CA GLY A 350 11.98 -25.42 8.64
C GLY A 350 12.60 -24.52 9.72
N ASP A 351 12.47 -23.19 9.60
CA ASP A 351 13.05 -22.20 10.53
C ASP A 351 12.29 -22.16 11.86
N LEU A 352 12.56 -23.17 12.69
CA LEU A 352 11.96 -23.34 14.00
C LEU A 352 12.35 -22.23 14.97
N ASP A 353 13.60 -21.75 14.89
CA ASP A 353 14.13 -20.73 15.80
C ASP A 353 13.36 -19.41 15.63
N PHE A 354 13.10 -18.99 14.40
CA PHE A 354 12.27 -17.82 14.15
C PHE A 354 10.82 -18.03 14.63
N ILE A 355 10.22 -19.17 14.33
CA ILE A 355 8.83 -19.45 14.72
C ILE A 355 8.66 -19.48 16.23
N LYS A 356 9.63 -20.05 16.96
CA LYS A 356 9.67 -19.97 18.43
C LYS A 356 9.87 -18.53 18.93
N SER A 357 10.62 -17.69 18.20
CA SER A 357 10.81 -16.29 18.59
C SER A 357 9.52 -15.45 18.58
N ILE A 358 8.53 -15.84 17.76
CA ILE A 358 7.22 -15.19 17.67
C ILE A 358 6.08 -16.02 18.31
N GLU A 359 6.43 -17.05 19.10
CA GLU A 359 5.44 -17.93 19.77
C GLU A 359 4.42 -17.12 20.58
N LYS A 360 4.89 -16.13 21.36
CA LYS A 360 4.01 -15.29 22.18
C LYS A 360 2.96 -14.57 21.35
N ASN A 361 3.34 -14.12 20.15
CA ASN A 361 2.45 -13.43 19.24
C ASN A 361 1.40 -14.37 18.63
N ILE A 362 1.83 -15.56 18.22
CA ILE A 362 0.92 -16.61 17.71
C ILE A 362 -0.08 -17.03 18.79
N MET A 363 0.38 -17.22 20.03
CA MET A 363 -0.50 -17.58 21.14
C MET A 363 -1.43 -16.43 21.55
N ALA A 364 -0.99 -15.17 21.42
CA ALA A 364 -1.87 -14.01 21.63
C ALA A 364 -2.95 -13.92 20.54
N ALA A 365 -2.62 -14.21 19.28
CA ALA A 365 -3.59 -14.30 18.19
C ALA A 365 -4.61 -15.43 18.43
N ALA A 366 -4.15 -16.61 18.89
CA ALA A 366 -5.04 -17.71 19.25
C ALA A 366 -5.96 -17.35 20.44
N LYS A 367 -5.42 -16.64 21.42
CA LYS A 367 -6.19 -16.13 22.56
C LYS A 367 -7.24 -15.09 22.13
N TRP A 368 -6.93 -14.24 21.16
CA TRP A 368 -7.89 -13.29 20.59
C TRP A 368 -9.11 -14.00 19.97
N ILE A 369 -8.89 -15.10 19.25
CA ILE A 369 -9.98 -15.93 18.69
C ILE A 369 -10.94 -16.38 19.81
N ASP A 370 -10.39 -16.80 20.94
CA ASP A 370 -11.16 -17.38 22.05
C ASP A 370 -11.86 -16.35 22.94
N GLU A 371 -11.34 -15.11 23.02
CA GLU A 371 -11.83 -14.09 23.95
C GLU A 371 -12.65 -12.97 23.29
N TYR A 372 -12.39 -12.66 22.02
CA TYR A 372 -12.95 -11.45 21.38
C TYR A 372 -13.66 -11.72 20.05
N ALA A 373 -13.28 -12.76 19.32
CA ALA A 373 -13.67 -12.90 17.92
C ALA A 373 -15.09 -13.49 17.75
N ASP A 374 -15.63 -14.18 18.76
CA ASP A 374 -16.96 -14.80 18.77
C ASP A 374 -17.80 -14.21 19.94
N PRO A 375 -18.46 -13.05 19.74
CA PRO A 375 -19.13 -12.33 20.82
C PRO A 375 -20.39 -13.02 21.35
N ASP A 376 -21.04 -13.88 20.57
CA ASP A 376 -22.26 -14.59 20.97
C ASP A 376 -22.08 -16.10 21.23
N ASN A 377 -20.85 -16.60 21.09
CA ASN A 377 -20.43 -17.97 21.37
C ASN A 377 -21.13 -19.01 20.49
N ASP A 378 -21.45 -18.66 19.24
CA ASP A 378 -22.07 -19.59 18.28
C ASP A 378 -21.05 -20.37 17.43
N GLY A 379 -19.76 -20.04 17.59
CA GLY A 379 -18.63 -20.67 16.92
C GLY A 379 -18.16 -19.96 15.65
N TYR A 380 -18.74 -18.82 15.29
CA TYR A 380 -18.31 -17.99 14.17
C TYR A 380 -17.53 -16.76 14.62
N VAL A 381 -16.56 -16.37 13.79
CA VAL A 381 -15.86 -15.11 13.97
C VAL A 381 -16.65 -13.98 13.33
N GLU A 382 -16.93 -12.94 14.11
CA GLU A 382 -17.81 -11.83 13.73
C GLU A 382 -17.17 -10.47 14.00
N PHE A 383 -17.61 -9.46 13.25
CA PHE A 383 -17.24 -8.07 13.50
C PHE A 383 -18.45 -7.16 13.51
N ALA A 384 -18.36 -6.11 14.33
CA ALA A 384 -19.23 -4.94 14.28
C ALA A 384 -18.33 -3.69 14.34
N PRO A 385 -18.32 -2.84 13.31
CA PRO A 385 -17.40 -1.71 13.25
C PRO A 385 -17.70 -0.68 14.35
N SER A 386 -16.66 -0.06 14.91
CA SER A 386 -16.82 0.98 15.94
C SER A 386 -17.39 2.30 15.40
N GLY A 387 -17.41 2.47 14.07
CA GLY A 387 -17.91 3.64 13.34
C GLY A 387 -16.85 4.71 13.04
N GLY A 388 -15.63 4.57 13.59
CA GLY A 388 -14.52 5.49 13.33
C GLY A 388 -13.65 5.13 12.11
N GLY A 389 -13.72 3.88 11.65
CA GLY A 389 -12.93 3.36 10.54
C GLY A 389 -13.78 2.69 9.45
N LEU A 390 -13.35 1.52 9.00
CA LEU A 390 -14.00 0.77 7.93
C LEU A 390 -15.34 0.18 8.37
N VAL A 391 -16.34 0.29 7.49
CA VAL A 391 -17.67 -0.31 7.70
C VAL A 391 -17.61 -1.83 7.55
N ASN A 392 -16.89 -2.33 6.56
CA ASN A 392 -16.65 -3.76 6.33
C ASN A 392 -15.17 -4.08 6.58
N GLN A 393 -14.91 -5.14 7.35
CA GLN A 393 -13.56 -5.45 7.87
C GLN A 393 -12.96 -6.76 7.33
N GLY A 394 -13.66 -7.43 6.40
CA GLY A 394 -13.16 -8.61 5.68
C GLY A 394 -12.80 -8.27 4.23
N TRP A 395 -12.69 -9.29 3.37
CA TRP A 395 -12.05 -9.22 2.05
C TRP A 395 -12.50 -8.06 1.14
N LYS A 396 -13.75 -7.64 1.27
CA LYS A 396 -14.31 -6.46 0.59
C LYS A 396 -14.67 -5.39 1.62
N ASP A 397 -13.86 -4.34 1.69
CA ASP A 397 -13.95 -3.27 2.69
C ASP A 397 -14.82 -2.06 2.27
N SER A 398 -15.39 -2.06 1.05
CA SER A 398 -16.35 -1.02 0.64
C SER A 398 -17.64 -1.11 1.46
N ALA A 399 -18.27 0.03 1.76
CA ALA A 399 -19.44 0.09 2.65
C ALA A 399 -20.69 -0.65 2.12
N ASP A 400 -20.75 -0.89 0.81
CA ASP A 400 -21.85 -1.54 0.09
C ASP A 400 -21.55 -2.99 -0.33
N SER A 401 -20.40 -3.54 0.08
CA SER A 401 -19.90 -4.83 -0.42
C SER A 401 -20.67 -6.06 0.07
N VAL A 402 -21.36 -5.95 1.19
CA VAL A 402 -22.14 -7.04 1.81
C VAL A 402 -23.63 -6.71 1.75
N SER A 403 -24.25 -7.13 0.66
CA SER A 403 -25.67 -6.93 0.37
C SER A 403 -26.37 -8.26 0.09
N PHE A 404 -27.66 -8.33 0.41
CA PHE A 404 -28.57 -9.38 -0.04
C PHE A 404 -28.82 -9.26 -1.55
N ALA A 405 -29.35 -10.31 -2.17
CA ALA A 405 -29.68 -10.34 -3.59
C ALA A 405 -30.72 -9.27 -4.00
N ASP A 406 -31.54 -8.79 -3.05
CA ASP A 406 -32.50 -7.70 -3.23
C ASP A 406 -31.88 -6.28 -3.13
N GLY A 407 -30.58 -6.19 -2.84
CA GLY A 407 -29.82 -4.94 -2.70
C GLY A 407 -29.84 -4.33 -1.29
N ARG A 408 -30.55 -4.91 -0.32
CA ARG A 408 -30.49 -4.49 1.09
C ARG A 408 -29.10 -4.80 1.66
N LEU A 409 -28.54 -3.88 2.44
CA LEU A 409 -27.26 -4.13 3.14
C LEU A 409 -27.45 -5.06 4.34
N ALA A 410 -26.48 -5.95 4.55
CA ALA A 410 -26.43 -6.76 5.75
C ALA A 410 -26.08 -5.90 6.97
N GLU A 411 -26.68 -6.20 8.11
CA GLU A 411 -26.45 -5.43 9.35
C GLU A 411 -25.51 -6.19 10.28
N PRO A 412 -24.53 -5.53 10.91
CA PRO A 412 -23.60 -6.16 11.84
C PRO A 412 -24.26 -6.56 13.17
N PRO A 413 -23.68 -7.52 13.92
CA PRO A 413 -22.43 -8.24 13.62
C PRO A 413 -22.51 -9.13 12.38
N LEU A 414 -21.42 -9.21 11.62
CA LEU A 414 -21.35 -10.00 10.38
C LEU A 414 -20.34 -11.14 10.53
N ALA A 415 -20.79 -12.37 10.23
CA ALA A 415 -19.91 -13.53 10.05
C ALA A 415 -19.66 -13.75 8.56
N LEU A 416 -18.49 -13.34 8.07
CA LEU A 416 -18.15 -13.44 6.64
C LEU A 416 -17.68 -14.84 6.24
N VAL A 417 -18.08 -15.29 5.06
CA VAL A 417 -17.84 -16.66 4.58
C VAL A 417 -16.35 -16.99 4.46
N GLU A 418 -15.54 -16.09 3.90
CA GLU A 418 -14.09 -16.33 3.73
C GLU A 418 -13.37 -16.38 5.07
N VAL A 419 -13.83 -15.59 6.04
CA VAL A 419 -13.25 -15.49 7.39
C VAL A 419 -13.44 -16.80 8.14
N GLN A 420 -14.60 -17.44 8.01
CA GLN A 420 -14.82 -18.76 8.60
C GLN A 420 -13.91 -19.81 7.96
N GLY A 421 -13.67 -19.70 6.65
CA GLY A 421 -12.66 -20.50 5.96
C GLY A 421 -11.27 -20.32 6.56
N TYR A 422 -10.85 -19.08 6.81
CA TYR A 422 -9.56 -18.78 7.44
C TYR A 422 -9.49 -19.26 8.89
N LEU A 423 -10.58 -19.16 9.65
CA LEU A 423 -10.68 -19.64 11.03
C LEU A 423 -10.46 -21.15 11.09
N TYR A 424 -11.09 -21.89 10.17
CA TYR A 424 -10.89 -23.33 10.02
C TYR A 424 -9.41 -23.67 9.80
N ASP A 425 -8.76 -23.04 8.82
CA ASP A 425 -7.35 -23.33 8.54
C ASP A 425 -6.41 -22.84 9.65
N ALA A 426 -6.75 -21.73 10.31
CA ALA A 426 -6.03 -21.25 11.49
C ALA A 426 -6.06 -22.29 12.63
N PHE A 427 -7.21 -22.93 12.90
CA PHE A 427 -7.27 -24.05 13.85
C PHE A 427 -6.44 -25.25 13.41
N LYS A 428 -6.47 -25.61 12.12
CA LYS A 428 -5.60 -26.68 11.57
C LYS A 428 -4.12 -26.35 11.72
N CYS A 429 -3.74 -25.09 11.55
CA CYS A 429 -2.38 -24.61 11.74
C CYS A 429 -1.98 -24.60 13.22
N LEU A 430 -2.85 -24.12 14.12
CA LEU A 430 -2.62 -24.11 15.57
C LEU A 430 -2.43 -25.53 16.12
N GLU A 431 -3.22 -26.50 15.65
CA GLU A 431 -3.04 -27.93 15.98
C GLU A 431 -1.58 -28.39 15.79
N LYS A 432 -0.90 -27.89 14.75
CA LYS A 432 0.51 -28.22 14.46
C LYS A 432 1.49 -27.33 15.20
N LEU A 433 1.23 -26.02 15.25
CA LEU A 433 2.11 -25.03 15.87
C LEU A 433 2.29 -25.29 17.38
N VAL A 434 1.21 -25.60 18.12
CA VAL A 434 1.32 -25.84 19.56
C VAL A 434 2.19 -27.05 19.92
N VAL A 435 2.32 -28.02 19.03
CA VAL A 435 3.25 -29.15 19.20
C VAL A 435 4.69 -28.69 19.14
N LEU A 436 5.02 -27.69 18.30
CA LEU A 436 6.35 -27.08 18.20
C LEU A 436 6.71 -26.23 19.43
N PHE A 437 5.69 -25.75 20.14
CA PHE A 437 5.78 -24.92 21.33
C PHE A 437 5.67 -25.72 22.64
N ASP A 438 5.79 -27.05 22.57
CA ASP A 438 5.72 -27.94 23.72
C ASP A 438 4.39 -27.83 24.51
N LYS A 439 3.28 -27.63 23.79
CA LYS A 439 1.89 -27.49 24.29
C LYS A 439 0.96 -28.50 23.62
N GLN A 440 1.40 -29.76 23.54
CA GLN A 440 0.71 -30.80 22.75
C GLN A 440 -0.73 -31.06 23.25
N GLU A 441 -1.01 -30.80 24.52
CA GLU A 441 -2.34 -30.91 25.12
C GLU A 441 -3.40 -30.03 24.44
N MET A 442 -2.99 -28.91 23.83
CA MET A 442 -3.90 -28.00 23.12
C MET A 442 -4.25 -28.49 21.70
N ALA A 443 -3.47 -29.42 21.12
CA ALA A 443 -3.66 -29.84 19.74
C ALA A 443 -5.06 -30.47 19.51
N SER A 444 -5.49 -31.34 20.44
CA SER A 444 -6.81 -31.99 20.38
C SER A 444 -7.96 -30.99 20.45
N LEU A 445 -7.79 -29.88 21.17
CA LEU A 445 -8.79 -28.82 21.27
C LEU A 445 -8.99 -28.14 19.91
N TYR A 446 -7.90 -27.73 19.25
CA TYR A 446 -7.99 -27.08 17.94
C TYR A 446 -8.49 -28.03 16.85
N ALA A 447 -8.11 -29.31 16.90
CA ALA A 447 -8.66 -30.31 16.00
C ALA A 447 -10.19 -30.44 16.14
N LEU A 448 -10.70 -30.43 17.37
CA LEU A 448 -12.15 -30.46 17.63
C LEU A 448 -12.83 -29.17 17.16
N LYS A 449 -12.26 -27.99 17.46
CA LYS A 449 -12.80 -26.69 17.00
C LYS A 449 -12.92 -26.65 15.47
N ALA A 450 -11.88 -27.08 14.75
CA ALA A 450 -11.89 -27.15 13.29
C ALA A 450 -12.99 -28.10 12.76
N ALA A 451 -13.14 -29.28 13.36
CA ALA A 451 -14.16 -30.25 12.94
C ALA A 451 -15.59 -29.74 13.18
N THR A 452 -15.85 -29.14 14.34
CA THR A 452 -17.15 -28.55 14.67
C THR A 452 -17.49 -27.38 13.75
N LEU A 453 -16.55 -26.46 13.53
CA LEU A 453 -16.73 -25.32 12.64
C LEU A 453 -17.05 -25.79 11.21
N LYS A 454 -16.33 -26.79 10.70
CA LYS A 454 -16.58 -27.35 9.36
C LYS A 454 -18.01 -27.88 9.22
N LEU A 455 -18.50 -28.62 10.21
CA LEU A 455 -19.88 -29.15 10.21
C LEU A 455 -20.92 -28.03 10.26
N ASN A 456 -20.74 -27.04 11.14
CA ASN A 456 -21.68 -25.93 11.28
C ASN A 456 -21.68 -25.05 10.02
N PHE A 457 -20.51 -24.73 9.47
CA PHE A 457 -20.36 -23.92 8.26
C PHE A 457 -21.15 -24.50 7.08
N ASN A 458 -20.97 -25.78 6.78
CA ASN A 458 -21.67 -26.44 5.66
C ASN A 458 -23.19 -26.56 5.90
N ARG A 459 -23.66 -26.43 7.14
CA ARG A 459 -25.09 -26.37 7.49
C ARG A 459 -25.65 -24.96 7.34
N ASP A 460 -24.96 -23.97 7.88
CA ASP A 460 -25.53 -22.62 8.09
C ASP A 460 -25.29 -21.67 6.91
N PHE A 461 -24.18 -21.84 6.18
CA PHE A 461 -23.86 -20.99 5.03
C PHE A 461 -24.37 -21.55 3.71
N TRP A 462 -24.86 -22.79 3.66
CA TRP A 462 -25.31 -23.42 2.41
C TRP A 462 -26.69 -22.89 1.97
N LEU A 463 -26.76 -22.42 0.73
CA LEU A 463 -27.96 -21.92 0.08
C LEU A 463 -28.46 -22.98 -0.90
N GLU A 464 -29.46 -23.76 -0.49
CA GLU A 464 -29.96 -24.92 -1.24
C GLU A 464 -30.47 -24.56 -2.64
N ASN A 465 -31.20 -23.45 -2.79
CA ASN A 465 -31.79 -23.07 -4.08
C ASN A 465 -30.74 -22.58 -5.08
N GLU A 466 -29.73 -21.89 -4.58
CA GLU A 466 -28.64 -21.30 -5.33
C GLU A 466 -27.52 -22.31 -5.60
N SER A 467 -27.48 -23.42 -4.86
CA SER A 467 -26.37 -24.37 -4.85
C SER A 467 -25.03 -23.67 -4.61
N TYR A 468 -25.02 -22.76 -3.64
CA TYR A 468 -23.89 -21.87 -3.37
C TYR A 468 -23.77 -21.57 -1.87
N PHE A 469 -22.65 -20.99 -1.46
CA PHE A 469 -22.49 -20.51 -0.08
C PHE A 469 -22.87 -19.04 0.02
N ALA A 470 -23.62 -18.69 1.07
CA ALA A 470 -23.93 -17.32 1.45
C ALA A 470 -22.64 -16.51 1.63
N THR A 471 -22.68 -15.23 1.28
CA THR A 471 -21.51 -14.35 1.43
C THR A 471 -21.22 -14.05 2.91
N ALA A 472 -22.24 -14.04 3.76
CA ALA A 472 -22.15 -13.82 5.19
C ALA A 472 -23.37 -14.38 5.93
N LEU A 473 -23.32 -14.39 7.26
CA LEU A 473 -24.50 -14.36 8.12
C LEU A 473 -24.62 -12.95 8.72
N ASP A 474 -25.83 -12.39 8.73
CA ASP A 474 -26.12 -11.08 9.35
C ASP A 474 -26.35 -11.19 10.86
N LYS A 475 -26.63 -10.06 11.52
CA LYS A 475 -26.91 -10.00 12.97
C LYS A 475 -27.98 -10.98 13.48
N ASN A 476 -28.91 -11.41 12.62
CA ASN A 476 -29.98 -12.35 12.97
C ASN A 476 -29.63 -13.79 12.53
N LYS A 477 -28.38 -14.02 12.13
CA LYS A 477 -27.87 -15.23 11.49
C LYS A 477 -28.60 -15.56 10.19
N THR A 478 -29.11 -14.53 9.50
CA THR A 478 -29.75 -14.70 8.18
C THR A 478 -28.65 -14.85 7.14
N PRO A 479 -28.68 -15.91 6.32
CA PRO A 479 -27.75 -16.06 5.21
C PRO A 479 -27.90 -14.92 4.20
N VAL A 480 -26.81 -14.22 3.93
CA VAL A 480 -26.72 -13.17 2.90
C VAL A 480 -26.56 -13.84 1.53
N ASP A 481 -27.66 -13.84 0.77
CA ASP A 481 -27.89 -14.67 -0.41
C ASP A 481 -27.29 -14.16 -1.72
N SER A 482 -26.52 -13.07 -1.68
CA SER A 482 -25.82 -12.59 -2.88
C SER A 482 -24.69 -13.55 -3.30
N ILE A 483 -24.65 -13.84 -4.60
CA ILE A 483 -23.63 -14.70 -5.19
C ILE A 483 -22.36 -13.89 -5.46
N THR A 484 -21.27 -14.29 -4.82
CA THR A 484 -19.98 -13.59 -4.92
C THR A 484 -18.81 -14.57 -5.07
N SER A 485 -17.60 -14.03 -5.26
CA SER A 485 -16.36 -14.82 -5.30
C SER A 485 -15.79 -15.16 -3.93
N ASN A 486 -16.30 -14.59 -2.83
CA ASN A 486 -15.77 -14.80 -1.47
C ASN A 486 -15.72 -16.28 -1.08
N PRO A 487 -16.75 -17.11 -1.36
CA PRO A 487 -16.69 -18.56 -1.09
C PRO A 487 -15.53 -19.30 -1.76
N GLY A 488 -14.89 -18.74 -2.80
CA GLY A 488 -13.70 -19.33 -3.41
C GLY A 488 -12.53 -19.49 -2.43
N HIS A 489 -12.45 -18.65 -1.38
CA HIS A 489 -11.45 -18.77 -0.33
C HIS A 489 -11.67 -20.01 0.55
N CYS A 490 -12.91 -20.47 0.69
CA CYS A 490 -13.27 -21.68 1.44
C CYS A 490 -12.79 -22.96 0.73
N LEU A 491 -12.60 -22.92 -0.59
CA LEU A 491 -11.98 -24.01 -1.35
C LEU A 491 -10.48 -24.12 -1.02
N MET A 492 -9.79 -22.98 -0.89
CA MET A 492 -8.37 -22.95 -0.53
C MET A 492 -8.13 -23.57 0.85
N THR A 493 -9.03 -23.33 1.80
CA THR A 493 -8.88 -23.81 3.19
C THR A 493 -9.41 -25.23 3.40
N GLY A 494 -10.24 -25.75 2.49
CA GLY A 494 -10.80 -27.09 2.56
C GLY A 494 -11.97 -27.24 3.55
N ILE A 495 -12.59 -26.13 3.96
CA ILE A 495 -13.75 -26.13 4.86
C ILE A 495 -15.02 -26.65 4.16
N VAL A 496 -15.13 -26.53 2.84
CA VAL A 496 -16.29 -26.99 2.06
C VAL A 496 -16.32 -28.54 1.96
N ASP A 497 -17.52 -29.13 1.92
CA ASP A 497 -17.78 -30.56 1.70
C ASP A 497 -18.36 -30.90 0.31
#